data_AF-A0A7Y7DCV5-F1
#
_entry.id   AF-A0A7Y7DCV5-F1
#
_cell.length_a   1.000
_cell.length_b   1.000
_cell.length_c   1.000
_cell.angle_alpha   90.00
_cell.angle_beta   90.00
_cell.angle_gamma   90.00
#
_symmetry.space_group_name_H-M   'P 1'
#
loop_
_entity.id
_entity.type
_entity.pdbx_description
1 polymer ?
#
loop_
_entity_poly.entity_id
_entity_poly.type
_entity_poly.pdbx_seq_one_letter_code
_entity_poly.pdbx_strand_id
1 'polypeptide(L)'
;MWRELDDGTALFSAVWNAKHIPCRAIENPVMQRHAKERIENYKPPSQTVQPWQFGTDESGPDNERKRTCFWLHNLPHLTPTGTLDRTTARDSVHKARPGPDRWKIRSKFYPGLASAMADQWGQTASRRIAA
;
A
#
# COMPACT_ATOMS: atom_id res chain seq x y z
N MET A 1 -6.99 19.18 -11.25
CA MET A 1 -7.89 18.32 -10.45
C MET A 1 -8.53 17.19 -11.24
N TRP A 2 -9.48 17.40 -12.17
CA TRP A 2 -10.09 16.27 -12.92
C TRP A 2 -9.09 15.55 -13.83
N ARG A 3 -8.26 16.29 -14.56
CA ARG A 3 -7.18 15.70 -15.37
C ARG A 3 -6.22 14.83 -14.54
N GLU A 4 -5.84 15.28 -13.35
CA GLU A 4 -4.94 14.51 -12.46
C GLU A 4 -5.60 13.23 -11.94
N LEU A 5 -6.92 13.27 -11.71
CA LEU A 5 -7.68 12.06 -11.40
C LEU A 5 -7.66 11.11 -12.60
N ASP A 6 -7.96 11.61 -13.80
CA ASP A 6 -8.01 10.81 -15.01
C ASP A 6 -6.64 10.17 -15.29
N ASP A 7 -5.55 10.96 -15.23
CA ASP A 7 -4.16 10.49 -15.36
C ASP A 7 -3.82 9.42 -14.31
N GLY A 8 -4.19 9.63 -13.04
CA GLY A 8 -3.96 8.66 -11.97
C GLY A 8 -4.74 7.35 -12.16
N THR A 9 -5.99 7.44 -12.61
CA THR A 9 -6.82 6.25 -12.90
C THR A 9 -6.35 5.51 -14.15
N ALA A 10 -5.84 6.23 -15.16
CA ALA A 10 -5.24 5.64 -16.35
C ALA A 10 -3.95 4.88 -16.00
N LEU A 11 -3.07 5.46 -15.18
CA LEU A 11 -1.87 4.78 -14.70
C LEU A 11 -2.22 3.52 -13.90
N PHE A 12 -3.16 3.62 -12.96
CA PHE A 12 -3.60 2.45 -12.19
C PHE A 12 -4.14 1.35 -13.11
N SER A 13 -4.99 1.71 -14.07
CA SER A 13 -5.58 0.77 -15.03
C SER A 13 -4.50 0.08 -15.88
N ALA A 14 -3.51 0.83 -16.36
CA ALA A 14 -2.41 0.30 -17.15
C ALA A 14 -1.60 -0.74 -16.35
N VAL A 15 -1.26 -0.44 -15.10
CA VAL A 15 -0.50 -1.37 -14.24
C VAL A 15 -1.37 -2.57 -13.86
N TRP A 16 -2.63 -2.37 -13.46
CA TRP A 16 -3.52 -3.44 -13.01
C TRP A 16 -3.77 -4.49 -14.10
N ASN A 17 -3.98 -4.02 -15.32
CA ASN A 17 -4.30 -4.85 -16.49
C ASN A 17 -3.06 -5.30 -17.29
N ALA A 18 -1.83 -5.04 -16.82
CA ALA A 18 -0.59 -5.45 -17.49
C ALA A 18 -0.41 -6.98 -17.51
N LYS A 19 -0.98 -7.65 -18.52
CA LYS A 19 -1.00 -9.12 -18.65
C LYS A 19 0.38 -9.77 -18.76
N HIS A 20 1.35 -9.06 -19.32
CA HIS A 20 2.72 -9.57 -19.52
C HIS A 20 3.57 -9.57 -18.23
N ILE A 21 3.10 -8.92 -17.15
CA ILE A 21 3.80 -8.90 -15.86
C ILE A 21 3.16 -9.97 -14.96
N PRO A 22 3.82 -11.08 -14.63
CA PRO A 22 3.16 -12.23 -13.97
C PRO A 22 2.70 -11.97 -12.54
N CYS A 23 3.40 -11.09 -11.81
CA CYS A 23 3.14 -10.74 -10.41
C CYS A 23 3.04 -9.22 -10.26
N ARG A 24 1.99 -8.72 -9.61
CA ARG A 24 1.78 -7.27 -9.45
C ARG A 24 1.27 -6.97 -8.04
N ALA A 25 1.85 -5.95 -7.43
CA ALA A 25 1.36 -5.34 -6.20
C ALA A 25 1.21 -3.85 -6.44
N ILE A 26 0.00 -3.32 -6.29
CA ILE A 26 -0.26 -1.89 -6.40
C ILE A 26 -0.68 -1.38 -5.01
N GLU A 27 0.09 -0.44 -4.48
CA GLU A 27 -0.22 0.26 -3.23
C GLU A 27 -1.03 1.52 -3.53
N ASN A 28 -2.09 1.74 -2.75
CA ASN A 28 -2.84 2.99 -2.79
C ASN A 28 -3.55 3.21 -1.45
N PRO A 29 -3.86 4.46 -1.07
CA PRO A 29 -4.88 4.73 -0.08
C PRO A 29 -6.26 4.14 -0.45
N VAL A 30 -7.21 4.22 0.48
CA VAL A 30 -8.61 3.90 0.18
C VAL A 30 -9.09 4.79 -0.96
N MET A 31 -9.33 4.18 -2.12
CA MET A 31 -9.75 4.92 -3.30
C MET A 31 -11.14 5.54 -3.11
N GLN A 32 -11.26 6.81 -3.48
CA GLN A 32 -12.53 7.51 -3.56
C GLN A 32 -13.41 6.98 -4.70
N ARG A 33 -14.72 7.24 -4.61
CA ARG A 33 -15.73 6.78 -5.57
C ARG A 33 -15.35 7.09 -7.03
N HIS A 34 -14.97 8.32 -7.34
CA HIS A 34 -14.68 8.75 -8.71
C HIS A 34 -13.50 8.01 -9.36
N ALA A 35 -12.52 7.58 -8.56
CA ALA A 35 -11.41 6.77 -9.06
C ALA A 35 -11.88 5.35 -9.41
N LYS A 36 -12.67 4.74 -8.52
CA LYS A 36 -13.23 3.39 -8.71
C LYS A 36 -14.09 3.28 -9.97
N GLU A 37 -14.87 4.31 -10.27
CA GLU A 37 -15.73 4.37 -11.46
C GLU A 37 -14.95 4.51 -12.78
N ARG A 38 -13.70 5.00 -12.72
CA ARG A 38 -12.86 5.25 -13.91
C ARG A 38 -11.84 4.15 -14.19
N ILE A 39 -11.45 3.39 -13.16
CA ILE A 39 -10.45 2.34 -13.32
C ILE A 39 -11.02 1.17 -14.13
N GLU A 40 -10.33 0.81 -15.20
CA GLU A 40 -10.69 -0.33 -16.03
C GLU A 40 -10.52 -1.64 -15.27
N ASN A 41 -11.54 -2.51 -15.31
CA ASN A 41 -11.59 -3.78 -14.59
C ASN A 41 -11.33 -3.63 -13.08
N TYR A 42 -11.81 -2.54 -12.49
CA TYR A 42 -11.66 -2.27 -11.06
C TYR A 42 -12.12 -3.46 -10.21
N LYS A 43 -11.32 -3.76 -9.19
CA LYS A 43 -11.66 -4.68 -8.11
C LYS A 43 -11.43 -3.99 -6.76
N PRO A 44 -12.16 -4.35 -5.71
CA PRO A 44 -11.79 -3.95 -4.34
C PRO A 44 -10.36 -4.38 -4.01
N PRO A 45 -9.67 -3.69 -3.08
CA PRO A 45 -8.32 -4.10 -2.68
C PRO A 45 -8.33 -5.52 -2.13
N SER A 46 -7.36 -6.33 -2.55
CA SER A 46 -7.16 -7.71 -2.08
C SER A 46 -6.87 -7.75 -0.58
N GLN A 47 -6.13 -6.76 -0.10
CA GLN A 47 -5.74 -6.64 1.31
C GLN A 47 -5.70 -5.18 1.74
N THR A 48 -6.00 -4.94 3.01
CA THR A 48 -5.74 -3.65 3.67
C THR A 48 -5.02 -3.91 4.98
N VAL A 49 -3.94 -3.17 5.21
CA VAL A 49 -3.11 -3.30 6.41
C VAL A 49 -2.83 -1.94 7.05
N GLN A 50 -2.17 -1.98 8.20
CA GLN A 50 -1.65 -0.84 8.94
C GLN A 50 -0.17 -1.06 9.24
N PRO A 51 0.65 0.00 9.26
CA PRO A 51 2.07 -0.07 9.58
C PRO A 51 2.37 -0.78 10.90
N TRP A 52 1.59 -0.49 11.96
CA TRP A 52 1.84 -1.06 13.29
C TRP A 52 1.76 -2.59 13.31
N GLN A 53 1.03 -3.22 12.37
CA GLN A 53 0.97 -4.68 12.24
C GLN A 53 2.34 -5.30 11.88
N PHE A 54 3.30 -4.49 11.44
CA PHE A 54 4.65 -4.90 11.06
C PHE A 54 5.72 -4.26 11.96
N GLY A 55 5.30 -3.53 13.00
CA GLY A 55 6.19 -2.94 14.00
C GLY A 55 6.35 -3.84 15.22
N THR A 56 7.49 -3.71 15.90
CA THR A 56 7.79 -4.41 17.15
C THR A 56 8.12 -3.47 18.31
N ASP A 57 8.37 -2.20 18.02
CA ASP A 57 8.72 -1.15 18.97
C ASP A 57 7.64 -0.06 18.94
N GLU A 58 7.05 0.25 20.09
CA GLU A 58 6.02 1.28 20.24
C GLU A 58 6.54 2.69 19.93
N SER A 59 7.83 2.93 20.21
CA SER A 59 8.51 4.18 19.87
C SER A 59 9.03 4.20 18.42
N GLY A 60 9.02 3.04 17.76
CA GLY A 60 9.51 2.84 16.41
C GLY A 60 8.64 3.50 15.33
N PRO A 61 9.18 3.67 14.11
CA PRO A 61 8.52 4.41 13.02
C PRO A 61 7.26 3.72 12.51
N ASP A 62 7.17 2.39 12.63
CA ASP A 62 6.05 1.58 12.16
C ASP A 62 4.81 1.66 13.06
N ASN A 63 4.92 2.18 14.30
CA ASN A 63 3.77 2.31 15.21
C ASN A 63 2.83 3.48 14.82
N GLU A 64 2.24 3.38 13.63
CA GLU A 64 1.41 4.39 12.99
C GLU A 64 0.16 3.78 12.36
N ARG A 65 -0.92 4.56 12.36
CA ARG A 65 -2.19 4.26 11.73
C ARG A 65 -2.24 5.03 10.41
N LYS A 66 -1.83 4.36 9.35
CA LYS A 66 -1.97 4.81 7.97
C LYS A 66 -2.48 3.63 7.16
N ARG A 67 -3.78 3.65 6.86
CA ARG A 67 -4.40 2.55 6.11
C ARG A 67 -3.76 2.46 4.72
N THR A 68 -3.15 1.31 4.45
CA THR A 68 -2.49 1.00 3.18
C THR A 68 -3.26 -0.13 2.51
N CYS A 69 -3.76 0.10 1.30
CA CYS A 69 -4.50 -0.90 0.54
C CYS A 69 -3.63 -1.47 -0.57
N PHE A 70 -3.77 -2.77 -0.83
CA PHE A 70 -3.03 -3.47 -1.86
C PHE A 70 -3.97 -4.17 -2.84
N TRP A 71 -3.67 -4.01 -4.12
CA TRP A 71 -4.23 -4.80 -5.22
C TRP A 71 -3.17 -5.78 -5.67
N LEU A 72 -3.43 -7.06 -5.43
CA LEU A 72 -2.46 -8.13 -5.62
C LEU A 72 -2.91 -9.00 -6.79
N HIS A 73 -1.96 -9.30 -7.68
CA HIS A 73 -2.11 -10.30 -8.72
C HIS A 73 -0.99 -11.32 -8.58
N ASN A 74 -1.36 -12.58 -8.36
CA ASN A 74 -0.44 -13.71 -8.18
C ASN A 74 0.60 -13.56 -7.05
N LEU A 75 0.31 -12.69 -6.07
CA LEU A 75 1.09 -12.51 -4.86
C LEU A 75 0.24 -12.87 -3.63
N PRO A 76 0.84 -13.48 -2.59
CA PRO A 76 0.13 -13.77 -1.37
C PRO A 76 -0.23 -12.48 -0.63
N HIS A 77 -1.27 -12.54 0.19
CA HIS A 77 -1.53 -11.51 1.20
C HIS A 77 -0.34 -11.45 2.17
N LEU A 78 0.01 -10.25 2.62
CA LEU A 78 1.03 -10.07 3.65
C LEU A 78 0.55 -10.66 4.97
N THR A 79 1.38 -11.49 5.57
CA THR A 79 1.24 -11.88 6.96
C THR A 79 1.90 -10.81 7.83
N PRO A 80 1.19 -10.25 8.83
CA PRO A 80 1.80 -9.36 9.83
C PRO A 80 3.02 -10.00 10.47
N THR A 81 4.11 -9.23 10.58
CA THR A 81 5.39 -9.69 11.17
C THR A 81 5.68 -9.01 12.51
N GLY A 82 4.85 -8.04 12.91
CA GLY A 82 5.02 -7.27 14.13
C GLY A 82 4.33 -7.90 15.34
N THR A 83 4.52 -7.27 16.50
CA THR A 83 3.95 -7.69 17.79
C THR A 83 2.99 -6.67 18.39
N LEU A 84 2.88 -5.48 17.79
CA LEU A 84 2.02 -4.40 18.29
C LEU A 84 0.54 -4.67 18.01
N ASP A 85 -0.34 -4.13 18.86
CA ASP A 85 -1.78 -4.44 18.85
C ASP A 85 -2.69 -3.22 18.56
N ARG A 86 -2.12 -2.16 17.97
CA ARG A 86 -2.74 -0.83 17.67
C ARG A 86 -2.85 0.12 18.85
N THR A 87 -2.79 -0.32 20.11
CA THR A 87 -3.16 0.49 21.28
C THR A 87 -2.39 1.81 21.35
N THR A 88 -1.09 1.77 21.07
CA THR A 88 -0.19 2.94 21.10
C THR A 88 0.04 3.59 19.73
N ALA A 89 -0.63 3.09 18.67
CA ALA A 89 -0.37 3.52 17.31
C ALA A 89 -0.85 4.95 17.03
N ARG A 90 0.07 5.77 16.54
CA ARG A 90 -0.14 7.19 16.25
C ARG A 90 -0.95 7.40 14.97
N ASP A 91 -1.46 8.61 14.72
CA ASP A 91 -2.17 9.00 13.49
C ASP A 91 -1.53 10.21 12.82
N SER A 92 -0.20 10.24 12.83
CA SER A 92 0.60 11.41 12.45
C SER A 92 0.30 11.87 11.01
N VAL A 93 0.06 10.93 10.09
CA VAL A 93 -0.29 11.23 8.69
C VAL A 93 -1.65 11.91 8.56
N HIS A 94 -2.63 11.51 9.36
CA HIS A 94 -3.97 12.12 9.34
C HIS A 94 -3.94 13.53 9.93
N LYS A 95 -3.16 13.72 11.01
CA LYS A 95 -3.01 15.00 11.72
C LYS A 95 -1.94 15.94 11.13
N ALA A 96 -1.30 15.56 10.02
CA ALA A 96 -0.26 16.38 9.39
C ALA A 96 -0.81 17.76 8.97
N ARG A 97 -0.25 18.82 9.57
CA ARG A 97 -0.67 20.22 9.36
C ARG A 97 -0.47 20.64 7.89
N PRO A 98 -1.35 21.51 7.34
CA PRO A 98 -1.12 22.17 6.06
C PRO A 98 0.25 22.86 6.04
N GLY A 99 0.97 22.73 4.93
CA GLY A 99 2.31 23.31 4.78
C GLY A 99 3.08 22.69 3.62
N PRO A 100 4.21 23.30 3.24
CA PRO A 100 5.03 22.86 2.10
C PRO A 100 5.55 21.42 2.27
N ASP A 101 5.85 20.98 3.49
CA ASP A 101 6.36 19.63 3.76
C ASP A 101 5.28 18.58 3.96
N ARG A 102 4.01 18.95 3.92
CA ARG A 102 2.90 18.04 4.24
C ARG A 102 2.88 16.83 3.31
N TRP A 103 3.15 17.03 2.02
CA TRP A 103 3.21 15.93 1.06
C TRP A 103 4.33 14.95 1.42
N LYS A 104 5.53 15.45 1.78
CA LYS A 104 6.69 14.63 2.16
C LYS A 104 6.42 13.81 3.42
N ILE A 105 5.84 14.44 4.45
CA ILE A 105 5.47 13.77 5.70
C ILE A 105 4.45 12.65 5.43
N ARG A 106 3.43 12.92 4.61
CA ARG A 106 2.37 11.95 4.30
C ARG A 106 2.83 10.85 3.35
N SER A 107 3.87 11.08 2.56
CA SER A 107 4.47 10.09 1.66
C SER A 107 5.52 9.22 2.35
N LYS A 108 5.87 9.46 3.62
CA LYS A 108 6.76 8.56 4.37
C LYS A 108 6.17 7.15 4.39
N PHE A 109 7.03 6.17 4.10
CA PHE A 109 6.73 4.76 4.14
C PHE A 109 7.43 4.09 5.33
N TYR A 110 6.97 2.89 5.67
CA TYR A 110 7.23 2.25 6.95
C TYR A 110 8.17 1.05 6.79
N PRO A 111 9.33 1.03 7.47
CA PRO A 111 10.37 0.02 7.25
C PRO A 111 9.91 -1.42 7.47
N GLY A 112 9.17 -1.71 8.55
CA GLY A 112 8.69 -3.06 8.86
C GLY A 112 7.73 -3.58 7.78
N LEU A 113 6.80 -2.75 7.32
CA LEU A 113 5.92 -3.09 6.21
C LEU A 113 6.71 -3.29 4.90
N ALA A 114 7.68 -2.41 4.61
CA ALA A 114 8.53 -2.54 3.43
C ALA A 114 9.36 -3.84 3.43
N SER A 115 9.91 -4.24 4.58
CA SER A 115 10.64 -5.49 4.73
C SER A 115 9.71 -6.68 4.47
N ALA A 116 8.53 -6.69 5.09
CA ALA A 116 7.55 -7.76 4.87
C ALA A 116 7.13 -7.89 3.40
N MET A 117 6.94 -6.76 2.70
CA MET A 117 6.69 -6.75 1.25
C MET A 117 7.86 -7.37 0.48
N ALA A 118 9.09 -6.93 0.74
CA ALA A 118 10.28 -7.44 0.06
C ALA A 118 10.46 -8.94 0.29
N ASP A 119 10.36 -9.40 1.54
CA ASP A 119 10.60 -10.78 1.91
C ASP A 119 9.52 -11.72 1.34
N GLN A 120 8.24 -11.40 1.59
CA GLN A 120 7.14 -12.32 1.27
C GLN A 120 6.80 -12.33 -0.22
N TRP A 121 6.76 -11.15 -0.86
CA TRP A 121 6.46 -11.06 -2.28
C TRP A 121 7.70 -11.34 -3.14
N GLY A 122 8.89 -10.91 -2.71
CA GLY A 122 10.14 -11.20 -3.41
C GLY A 122 10.38 -12.70 -3.55
N GLN A 123 10.23 -13.46 -2.46
CA GLN A 123 10.33 -14.93 -2.52
C GLN A 123 9.31 -15.55 -3.49
N THR A 124 8.06 -15.08 -3.47
CA THR A 124 7.01 -15.60 -4.37
C THR A 124 7.29 -15.26 -5.83
N ALA A 125 7.64 -14.01 -6.11
CA ALA A 125 7.92 -13.52 -7.46
C ALA A 125 9.12 -14.26 -8.07
N SER A 126 10.21 -14.43 -7.31
CA SER A 126 11.38 -15.19 -7.76
C SER A 126 11.04 -16.63 -8.11
N ARG A 127 10.23 -17.32 -7.28
CA ARG A 127 9.79 -18.69 -7.59
C ARG A 127 8.92 -18.77 -8.84
N ARG A 128 8.08 -17.77 -9.09
CA ARG A 128 7.20 -17.72 -10.26
C ARG A 128 7.92 -17.35 -11.56
N ILE A 129 8.99 -16.58 -11.49
CA ILE A 129 9.83 -16.26 -12.66
C ILE A 129 10.67 -17.48 -13.07
N ALA A 130 11.06 -18.31 -12.10
CA ALA A 130 11.86 -19.51 -12.34
C ALA A 130 11.07 -20.74 -12.82
N ALA A 131 9.73 -20.67 -12.84
CA ALA A 131 8.83 -21.76 -13.22
C ALA A 131 8.21 -21.52 -14.60
#